data_AF-A0A341B578-F1
#
_entry.id   AF-A0A341B578-F1
#
_cell.length_a   1.000
_cell.length_b   1.000
_cell.length_c   1.000
_cell.angle_alpha   90.00
_cell.angle_beta   90.00
_cell.angle_gamma   90.00
#
_symmetry.space_group_name_H-M   'P 1'
#
loop_
_entity.id
_entity.type
_entity.pdbx_description
1 polymer ?
#
loop_
_entity_poly.entity_id
_entity_poly.type
_entity_poly.pdbx_seq_one_letter_code
_entity_poly.pdbx_strand_id
1 'polypeptide(L)'
;TLTSAGKDLHDNFLKALAVREEDNRSGIVSLNQQEADAAHTLKKQLAESSARGKSVIFIRDRNSHGQEVSGYIDYAHRLKTEDFEVYFSGKKRLLPRPTDM
;
A
#
# COMPACT_ATOMS: atom_id res chain seq x y z
N THR A 1 -12.73 10.52 -2.11
CA THR A 1 -12.93 9.48 -1.08
C THR A 1 -13.08 8.16 -1.78
N LEU A 2 -12.00 7.40 -1.95
CA LEU A 2 -12.06 6.09 -2.59
C LEU A 2 -11.49 5.10 -1.59
N THR A 3 -12.40 4.53 -0.80
CA THR A 3 -12.12 3.34 -0.02
C THR A 3 -12.44 2.18 -0.96
N SER A 4 -11.41 1.51 -1.46
CA SER A 4 -11.57 0.34 -2.34
C SER A 4 -12.16 -0.87 -1.59
N ALA A 5 -12.16 -0.84 -0.25
CA ALA A 5 -12.83 -1.83 0.58
C ALA A 5 -14.34 -1.86 0.31
N GLY A 6 -14.89 -3.05 0.08
CA GLY A 6 -16.31 -3.25 -0.24
C GLY A 6 -16.67 -3.16 -1.72
N LYS A 7 -15.72 -2.82 -2.62
CA LYS A 7 -15.92 -3.00 -4.06
C LYS A 7 -15.94 -4.49 -4.42
N ASP A 8 -16.67 -4.83 -5.48
CA ASP A 8 -16.66 -6.18 -6.03
C ASP A 8 -15.33 -6.42 -6.78
N LEU A 9 -14.36 -6.94 -6.04
CA LEU A 9 -13.02 -7.24 -6.51
C LEU A 9 -12.94 -8.70 -6.93
N HIS A 10 -12.32 -8.98 -8.08
CA HIS A 10 -12.26 -10.33 -8.63
C HIS A 10 -11.26 -11.24 -7.91
N ASP A 11 -10.27 -10.67 -7.22
CA ASP A 11 -9.15 -11.42 -6.62
C ASP A 11 -9.12 -11.24 -5.10
N ASN A 12 -8.94 -12.35 -4.37
CA ASN A 12 -8.72 -12.38 -2.93
C ASN A 12 -7.50 -11.53 -2.52
N PHE A 13 -6.46 -11.49 -3.35
CA PHE A 13 -5.30 -10.64 -3.13
C PHE A 13 -5.66 -9.15 -3.19
N LEU A 14 -6.37 -8.72 -4.23
CA LEU A 14 -6.82 -7.33 -4.37
C LEU A 14 -7.78 -6.94 -3.23
N LYS A 15 -8.66 -7.85 -2.79
CA LYS A 15 -9.49 -7.64 -1.58
C LYS A 15 -8.64 -7.37 -0.35
N ALA A 16 -7.60 -8.18 -0.13
CA ALA A 16 -6.70 -8.03 1.02
C ALA A 16 -5.89 -6.71 0.98
N LEU A 17 -5.49 -6.26 -0.22
CA LEU A 17 -4.84 -4.97 -0.42
C LEU A 17 -5.81 -3.79 -0.18
N ALA A 18 -7.04 -3.90 -0.69
CA ALA A 18 -8.09 -2.90 -0.52
C ALA A 18 -8.47 -2.69 0.94
N VAL A 19 -8.57 -3.77 1.72
CA VAL A 19 -8.83 -3.69 3.18
C VAL A 19 -7.75 -2.91 3.91
N ARG A 20 -6.49 -3.00 3.47
CA ARG A 20 -5.35 -2.32 4.09
C ARG A 20 -5.05 -0.95 3.48
N GLU A 21 -5.82 -0.51 2.49
CA GLU A 21 -5.57 0.73 1.76
C GLU A 21 -5.52 1.94 2.71
N GLU A 22 -6.57 2.11 3.52
CA GLU A 22 -6.74 3.29 4.38
C GLU A 22 -5.66 3.35 5.47
N ASP A 23 -5.34 2.22 6.10
CA ASP A 23 -4.27 2.12 7.09
C ASP A 23 -2.90 2.48 6.50
N ASN A 24 -2.62 2.01 5.28
CA ASN A 24 -1.36 2.32 4.58
C ASN A 24 -1.30 3.77 4.08
N ARG A 25 -2.45 4.36 3.71
CA ARG A 25 -2.54 5.75 3.23
C ARG A 25 -2.39 6.76 4.37
N SER A 26 -3.03 6.47 5.50
CA SER A 26 -2.94 7.29 6.73
C SER A 26 -1.59 7.18 7.45
N GLY A 27 -0.76 6.20 7.08
CA GLY A 27 0.53 5.95 7.71
C GLY A 27 0.40 5.42 9.15
N ILE A 28 -0.81 5.08 9.56
CA ILE A 28 -1.11 4.49 10.86
C ILE A 28 -0.85 2.99 10.75
N VAL A 29 0.43 2.62 10.80
CA VAL A 29 0.79 1.24 11.12
C VAL A 29 0.65 1.14 12.64
N SER A 30 -0.34 0.38 13.14
CA SER A 30 -0.72 0.27 14.55
C SER A 30 0.46 0.36 15.54
N LEU A 31 0.71 1.55 16.07
CA LEU A 31 1.55 1.73 17.26
C LEU A 31 0.62 1.65 18.46
N ASN A 32 0.84 0.66 19.33
CA ASN A 32 0.00 0.37 20.49
C ASN A 32 -0.27 1.63 21.35
N GLN A 33 -1.52 1.76 21.77
CA GLN A 33 -2.24 2.97 22.23
C GLN A 33 -1.75 3.63 23.56
N GLN A 34 -0.60 3.27 24.13
CA GLN A 34 -0.27 3.67 25.53
C GLN A 34 0.58 4.94 25.73
N GLU A 35 0.95 5.70 24.70
CA GLU A 35 1.86 6.86 24.85
C GLU A 35 1.31 8.15 24.19
N ALA A 36 0.27 8.77 24.78
CA ALA A 36 -0.47 9.82 24.08
C ALA A 36 -0.01 11.27 24.34
N ASP A 37 0.42 11.69 25.54
CA ASP A 37 0.34 13.14 25.83
C ASP A 37 1.62 13.96 25.61
N ALA A 38 2.78 13.58 26.18
CA ALA A 38 4.04 14.29 25.90
C ALA A 38 4.68 13.87 24.57
N ALA A 39 4.34 12.67 24.11
CA ALA A 39 4.83 12.11 22.86
C ALA A 39 4.17 12.77 21.63
N HIS A 40 3.00 13.39 21.74
CA HIS A 40 2.26 13.91 20.58
C HIS A 40 3.03 14.95 19.75
N THR A 41 3.73 15.90 20.41
CA THR A 41 4.46 16.97 19.70
C THR A 41 5.75 16.46 19.05
N LEU A 42 6.50 15.59 19.73
CA LEU A 42 7.71 14.95 19.18
C LEU A 42 7.35 13.85 18.16
N LYS A 43 6.26 13.11 18.36
CA LYS A 43 5.69 12.16 17.39
C LYS A 43 5.20 12.88 16.15
N LYS A 44 4.75 14.13 16.20
CA LYS A 44 4.35 14.86 14.99
C LYS A 44 5.56 15.19 14.09
N GLN A 45 6.64 15.77 14.64
CA GLN A 45 7.87 16.03 13.87
C GLN A 45 8.62 14.76 13.49
N LEU A 46 8.58 13.72 14.33
CA LEU A 46 9.12 12.40 14.00
C LEU A 46 8.22 11.65 13.01
N ALA A 47 6.89 11.81 13.03
CA ALA A 47 5.97 11.26 12.04
C ALA A 47 6.09 11.99 10.70
N GLU A 48 6.39 13.28 10.66
CA GLU A 48 6.67 13.94 9.37
C GLU A 48 7.97 13.40 8.73
N SER A 49 8.93 12.97 9.55
CA SER A 49 10.19 12.33 9.10
C SER A 49 10.13 10.79 9.00
N SER A 50 9.15 10.14 9.65
CA SER A 50 9.03 8.66 9.82
C SER A 50 7.69 8.05 9.39
N ALA A 51 6.64 8.84 9.08
CA ALA A 51 5.32 8.40 8.57
C ALA A 51 5.34 8.04 7.07
N ARG A 52 6.53 7.80 6.54
CA ARG A 52 6.68 6.84 5.46
C ARG A 52 6.51 5.45 6.06
N GLY A 53 5.26 5.08 6.38
CA GLY A 53 4.92 3.69 6.68
C GLY A 53 5.44 2.82 5.54
N LYS A 54 6.54 2.09 5.77
CA LYS A 54 7.17 1.26 4.73
C LYS A 54 6.35 0.00 4.57
N SER A 55 5.32 0.06 3.73
CA SER A 55 4.54 -1.09 3.34
C SER A 55 5.16 -1.67 2.08
N VAL A 56 5.80 -2.83 2.18
CA VAL A 56 6.43 -3.52 1.05
C VAL A 56 5.66 -4.80 0.77
N ILE A 57 5.28 -5.01 -0.49
CA ILE A 57 4.63 -6.25 -0.95
C ILE A 57 5.54 -6.95 -1.95
N PHE A 58 5.55 -8.28 -1.95
CA PHE A 58 6.18 -9.07 -3.00
C PHE A 58 5.10 -9.53 -3.98
N ILE A 59 5.32 -9.28 -5.27
CA ILE A 59 4.44 -9.76 -6.34
C ILE A 59 5.21 -10.78 -7.17
N ARG A 60 4.54 -11.90 -7.49
CA ARG A 60 4.96 -12.86 -8.50
C ARG A 60 3.82 -13.02 -9.48
N ASP A 61 4.12 -12.83 -10.75
CA ASP A 61 3.14 -12.96 -11.82
C ASP A 61 3.78 -13.49 -13.11
N ARG A 62 2.97 -13.79 -14.14
CA ARG A 62 3.44 -14.16 -15.48
C ARG A 62 2.99 -13.16 -16.53
N ASN A 63 3.89 -12.74 -17.41
CA ASN A 63 3.56 -11.91 -18.56
C ASN A 63 2.81 -12.72 -19.64
N SER A 64 2.40 -12.07 -20.73
CA SER A 64 1.69 -12.72 -21.85
C SER A 64 2.50 -13.81 -22.55
N HIS A 65 3.82 -13.82 -22.39
CA HIS A 65 4.72 -14.84 -22.93
C HIS A 65 4.96 -15.99 -21.94
N GLY A 66 4.26 -16.01 -20.80
CA GLY A 66 4.42 -17.03 -19.76
C GLY A 66 5.69 -16.88 -18.92
N GLN A 67 6.46 -15.82 -19.11
CA GLN A 67 7.67 -15.56 -18.32
C GLN A 67 7.28 -15.00 -16.96
N GLU A 68 7.98 -15.44 -15.91
CA GLU A 68 7.79 -14.88 -14.57
C GLU A 68 8.27 -13.42 -14.53
N VAL A 69 7.45 -12.57 -13.92
CA VAL A 69 7.79 -11.22 -13.51
C VAL A 69 7.52 -11.15 -12.02
N SER A 70 8.58 -11.02 -11.22
CA SER A 70 8.48 -10.98 -9.77
C SER A 70 9.42 -9.95 -9.15
N GLY A 71 9.05 -9.43 -7.98
CA GLY A 71 9.78 -8.35 -7.33
C GLY A 71 9.02 -7.70 -6.18
N TYR A 72 9.73 -6.86 -5.43
CA TYR A 72 9.17 -6.09 -4.33
C TYR A 72 8.61 -4.75 -4.81
N ILE A 73 7.54 -4.29 -4.17
CA ILE A 73 6.90 -3.00 -4.42
C ILE A 73 6.81 -2.22 -3.10
N ASP A 74 7.30 -0.98 -3.05
CA ASP A 74 6.96 -0.01 -1.99
C ASP A 74 5.48 0.41 -2.16
N TYR A 75 4.59 -0.42 -1.62
CA TYR A 75 3.14 -0.30 -1.73
C TYR A 75 2.64 1.03 -1.17
N ALA A 76 3.17 1.47 -0.04
CA ALA A 76 2.78 2.74 0.55
C ALA A 76 3.18 3.92 -0.33
N HIS A 77 4.39 3.89 -0.92
CA HIS A 77 4.81 4.93 -1.87
C HIS A 77 3.92 4.95 -3.11
N ARG A 78 3.63 3.78 -3.68
CA ARG A 78 2.76 3.66 -4.86
C ARG A 78 1.35 4.16 -4.57
N LEU A 79 0.78 3.80 -3.43
CA LEU A 79 -0.58 4.20 -3.05
C LEU A 79 -0.72 5.73 -2.89
N LYS A 80 0.38 6.43 -2.57
CA LYS A 80 0.41 7.90 -2.46
C LYS A 80 0.65 8.61 -3.80
N THR A 81 1.34 7.95 -4.74
CA THR A 81 1.82 8.58 -5.98
C THR A 81 1.03 8.18 -7.22
N GLU A 82 0.16 7.17 -7.12
CA GLU A 82 -0.60 6.63 -8.24
C GLU A 82 -2.07 6.43 -7.93
N ASP A 83 -2.88 6.42 -8.99
CA ASP A 83 -4.26 5.98 -8.92
C ASP A 83 -4.32 4.45 -8.80
N PHE A 84 -4.80 3.95 -7.66
CA PHE A 84 -4.97 2.53 -7.40
C PHE A 84 -6.32 1.97 -7.89
N GLU A 85 -7.25 2.82 -8.30
CA GLU A 85 -8.55 2.38 -8.80
C GLU A 85 -8.41 1.53 -10.06
N VAL A 86 -7.42 1.81 -10.91
CA VAL A 86 -7.14 1.00 -12.11
C VAL A 86 -6.64 -0.41 -11.78
N TYR A 87 -5.93 -0.60 -10.66
CA TYR A 87 -5.48 -1.91 -10.22
C TYR A 87 -6.62 -2.68 -9.56
N PHE A 88 -7.37 -2.02 -8.68
CA PHE A 88 -8.53 -2.62 -8.01
C PHE A 88 -9.66 -2.99 -8.97
N SER A 89 -9.89 -2.18 -10.01
CA SER A 89 -10.86 -2.50 -11.06
C SER A 89 -10.39 -3.59 -12.04
N GLY A 90 -9.14 -4.07 -11.92
CA GLY A 90 -8.56 -5.06 -12.82
C GLY A 90 -8.22 -4.54 -14.21
N LYS A 91 -8.40 -3.24 -14.48
CA LYS A 91 -8.04 -2.60 -15.77
C LYS A 91 -6.52 -2.62 -16.00
N LYS A 92 -5.74 -2.66 -14.93
CA LYS A 92 -4.27 -2.73 -14.98
C LYS A 92 -3.78 -3.77 -13.97
N ARG A 93 -2.72 -4.51 -14.33
CA ARG A 93 -2.02 -5.41 -13.40
C ARG A 93 -1.03 -4.61 -12.57
N LEU A 94 -0.98 -4.89 -11.27
CA LEU A 94 0.03 -4.35 -10.38
C LEU A 94 1.30 -5.21 -10.53
N LEU A 95 2.33 -4.68 -11.19
CA LEU A 95 3.59 -5.38 -11.44
C LEU A 95 4.77 -4.59 -10.86
N PRO A 96 5.85 -5.28 -10.44
CA PRO A 96 7.08 -4.63 -9.98
C PRO A 96 7.70 -3.72 -11.02
N ARG A 97 8.31 -2.62 -10.58
CA ARG A 97 9.06 -1.67 -11.40
C ARG A 97 10.45 -1.40 -10.83
N PRO A 98 11.40 -0.96 -11.68
CA PRO A 98 12.74 -0.58 -11.23
C PRO A 98 12.76 0.53 -10.17
N THR A 99 11.72 1.36 -10.09
CA THR A 99 11.62 2.50 -9.16
C THR A 99 11.01 2.14 -7.80
N ASP A 100 10.67 0.87 -7.56
CA ASP A 100 9.95 0.47 -6.35
C ASP A 100 10.86 0.28 -5.12
N MET A 101 12.18 0.45 -5.27
CA MET A 101 13.21 0.34 -4.23
C MET A 101 14.21 1.49 -4.31
#